data_AF-A0A7X6ASL6-F1
#
_entry.id   AF-A0A7X6ASL6-F1
#
_cell.length_a   1.000
_cell.length_b   1.000
_cell.length_c   1.000
_cell.angle_alpha   90.00
_cell.angle_beta   90.00
_cell.angle_gamma   90.00
#
_symmetry.space_group_name_H-M   'P 1'
#
loop_
_entity.id
_entity.type
_entity.pdbx_description
1 polymer ?
#
loop_
_entity_poly.entity_id
_entity_poly.type
_entity_poly.pdbx_seq_one_letter_code
_entity_poly.pdbx_strand_id
1 'polypeptide(L)'
;MDEDYVPRSCSSGEPGICAAGTSRCMAGAELCDADRLPETELCFDGLDNDCDGRADYPEDGDCEPVSRRLTIRAESDDVEERLGSGGAVLLKSADLHLVEDDVSLLAVALRFGGVDVPPGSTILSASIQFVADGETSGPAQFLIEGEASDDAAPFTKLAGNVSARARTVAKVSWAPPAWTNGEAGPPERTPDLTAIVQEIVDRPGWRSGGSLAFVVSGDGYRTAHAYRGVPERAARLELDYVPPAL
;
A
#
# COMPACT_ATOMS: atom_id res chain seq x y z
N MET A 1 19.98 29.13 -46.93
CA MET A 1 18.91 28.22 -46.45
C MET A 1 18.00 27.97 -47.63
N ASP A 2 17.54 26.74 -47.80
CA ASP A 2 16.57 26.42 -48.86
C ASP A 2 15.19 26.92 -48.39
N GLU A 3 14.54 27.79 -49.17
CA GLU A 3 13.30 28.47 -48.72
C GLU A 3 12.05 27.57 -48.75
N ASP A 4 12.18 26.35 -49.28
CA ASP A 4 11.11 25.35 -49.39
C ASP A 4 11.25 24.18 -48.38
N TYR A 5 12.11 24.31 -47.35
CA TYR A 5 12.27 23.23 -46.38
C TYR A 5 11.04 23.09 -45.47
N VAL A 6 10.37 21.94 -45.59
CA VAL A 6 9.26 21.54 -44.73
C VAL A 6 9.75 20.42 -43.80
N PRO A 7 9.77 20.64 -42.46
CA PRO A 7 10.10 19.59 -41.49
C PRO A 7 9.19 18.37 -41.67
N ARG A 8 9.76 17.18 -41.52
CA ARG A 8 9.04 15.90 -41.66
C ARG A 8 9.28 15.02 -40.46
N SER A 9 8.38 14.08 -40.20
CA SER A 9 8.62 13.02 -39.24
C SER A 9 9.84 12.20 -39.67
N CYS A 10 10.75 11.97 -38.74
CA CYS A 10 11.94 11.15 -38.91
C CYS A 10 12.14 10.26 -37.67
N SER A 11 13.14 9.38 -37.75
CA SER A 11 13.60 8.61 -36.59
C SER A 11 14.92 9.19 -36.11
N SER A 12 14.97 9.57 -34.83
CA SER A 12 16.16 10.15 -34.18
C SER A 12 17.29 9.12 -34.04
N GLY A 13 16.95 7.84 -34.03
CA GLY A 13 17.87 6.74 -33.70
C GLY A 13 17.94 6.44 -32.20
N GLU A 14 17.30 7.25 -31.37
CA GLU A 14 17.11 6.98 -29.94
C GLU A 14 16.05 5.88 -29.73
N PRO A 15 16.10 5.13 -28.61
CA PRO A 15 15.12 4.11 -28.31
C PRO A 15 13.83 4.72 -27.72
N GLY A 16 12.87 3.85 -27.40
CA GLY A 16 11.65 4.22 -26.70
C GLY A 16 10.85 5.37 -27.31
N ILE A 17 10.31 6.21 -26.43
CA ILE A 17 9.50 7.37 -26.82
C ILE A 17 10.33 8.46 -27.54
N CYS A 18 11.66 8.43 -27.39
CA CYS A 18 12.59 9.37 -28.01
C CYS A 18 12.84 9.07 -29.50
N ALA A 19 12.42 7.89 -29.98
CA ALA A 19 12.67 7.47 -31.36
C ALA A 19 12.00 8.37 -32.41
N ALA A 20 10.85 8.95 -32.09
CA ALA A 20 10.16 9.89 -32.96
C ALA A 20 10.86 11.25 -32.94
N GLY A 21 11.09 11.82 -34.12
CA GLY A 21 11.68 13.14 -34.25
C GLY A 21 11.15 13.93 -35.43
N THR A 22 11.54 15.20 -35.46
CA THR A 22 11.24 16.15 -36.53
C THR A 22 12.51 16.53 -37.25
N SER A 23 12.50 16.45 -38.58
CA SER A 23 13.69 16.73 -39.37
C SER A 23 14.05 18.21 -39.37
N ARG A 24 15.36 18.49 -39.32
CA ARG A 24 15.92 19.85 -39.39
C ARG A 24 17.10 19.89 -40.35
N CYS A 25 17.13 20.89 -41.22
CA CYS A 25 18.29 21.14 -42.10
C CYS A 25 19.34 22.00 -41.39
N MET A 26 20.54 21.46 -41.18
CA MET A 26 21.69 22.19 -40.64
C MET A 26 22.91 21.99 -41.55
N ALA A 27 23.52 23.10 -42.01
CA ALA A 27 24.70 23.10 -42.87
C ALA A 27 24.59 22.24 -44.16
N GLY A 28 23.38 22.09 -44.72
CA GLY A 28 23.14 21.31 -45.95
C GLY A 28 22.94 19.81 -45.71
N ALA A 29 22.87 19.36 -44.46
CA ALA A 29 22.49 18.01 -44.07
C ALA A 29 21.14 18.01 -43.34
N GLU A 30 20.31 16.99 -43.60
CA GLU A 30 19.10 16.72 -42.85
C GLU A 30 19.45 15.93 -41.59
N LEU A 31 19.18 16.51 -40.43
CA LEU A 31 19.29 15.89 -39.11
C LEU A 31 17.88 15.56 -38.60
N CYS A 32 17.78 14.58 -37.71
CA CYS A 32 16.54 14.29 -37.00
C CYS A 32 16.69 14.72 -35.55
N ASP A 33 15.96 15.76 -35.13
CA ASP A 33 15.92 16.17 -33.72
C ASP A 33 14.77 15.39 -33.05
N ALA A 34 15.03 14.69 -31.94
CA ALA A 34 13.99 13.93 -31.22
C ALA A 34 12.87 14.86 -30.72
N ASP A 35 11.63 14.41 -30.84
CA ASP A 35 10.44 15.17 -30.42
C ASP A 35 10.24 15.12 -28.90
N ARG A 36 10.80 14.08 -28.25
CA ARG A 36 10.81 13.89 -26.81
C ARG A 36 12.23 13.70 -26.31
N LEU A 37 12.46 14.18 -25.11
CA LEU A 37 13.69 13.91 -24.37
C LEU A 37 13.42 12.75 -23.41
N PRO A 38 14.48 12.06 -22.94
CA PRO A 38 14.40 11.16 -21.80
C PRO A 38 13.63 11.79 -20.63
N GLU A 39 12.64 11.07 -20.13
CA GLU A 39 11.87 11.40 -18.93
C GLU A 39 12.09 10.33 -17.85
N THR A 40 11.60 10.57 -16.64
CA THR A 40 11.65 9.55 -15.59
C THR A 40 10.75 8.37 -15.98
N GLU A 41 11.25 7.14 -15.77
CA GLU A 41 10.52 5.95 -16.18
C GLU A 41 9.14 5.82 -15.50
N LEU A 42 8.11 5.50 -16.31
CA LEU A 42 6.76 5.26 -15.82
C LEU A 42 6.50 3.77 -15.83
N CYS A 43 6.89 3.13 -14.74
CA CYS A 43 6.79 1.69 -14.61
C CYS A 43 5.38 1.12 -14.89
N PHE A 44 5.35 0.04 -15.64
CA PHE A 44 4.22 -0.76 -16.12
C PHE A 44 3.34 -0.08 -17.18
N ASP A 45 3.84 0.92 -17.91
CA ASP A 45 3.15 1.52 -19.06
C ASP A 45 3.54 0.89 -20.41
N GLY A 46 4.58 0.04 -20.44
CA GLY A 46 5.09 -0.65 -21.62
C GLY A 46 5.91 0.23 -22.56
N LEU A 47 6.32 1.42 -22.14
CA LEU A 47 7.11 2.38 -22.90
C LEU A 47 8.48 2.55 -22.24
N ASP A 48 9.49 2.84 -23.07
CA ASP A 48 10.84 3.21 -22.62
C ASP A 48 10.86 4.75 -22.59
N ASN A 49 10.54 5.30 -21.41
CA ASN A 49 10.32 6.72 -21.18
C ASN A 49 11.63 7.46 -20.90
N ASP A 50 12.61 6.77 -20.30
CA ASP A 50 13.96 7.30 -20.08
C ASP A 50 14.90 7.08 -21.28
N CYS A 51 14.45 6.34 -22.29
CA CYS A 51 15.14 6.09 -23.55
C CYS A 51 16.51 5.42 -23.35
N ASP A 52 16.63 4.50 -22.38
CA ASP A 52 17.82 3.69 -22.16
C ASP A 52 17.84 2.38 -23.00
N GLY A 53 16.71 2.06 -23.64
CA GLY A 53 16.51 0.86 -24.46
C GLY A 53 15.74 -0.26 -23.75
N ARG A 54 15.20 -0.03 -22.56
CA ARG A 54 14.36 -0.95 -21.80
C ARG A 54 13.09 -0.22 -21.39
N ALA A 55 11.97 -0.93 -21.40
CA ALA A 55 10.68 -0.31 -21.14
C ALA A 55 10.22 -0.50 -19.69
N ASP A 56 10.44 -1.69 -19.12
CA ASP A 56 9.80 -2.07 -17.87
C ASP A 56 10.52 -3.26 -17.21
N TYR A 57 10.16 -3.56 -15.96
CA TYR A 57 10.58 -4.78 -15.28
C TYR A 57 10.04 -6.04 -16.02
N PRO A 58 10.85 -7.10 -16.18
CA PRO A 58 12.18 -7.34 -15.60
C PRO A 58 13.38 -6.86 -16.43
N GLU A 59 13.15 -6.31 -17.62
CA GLU A 59 14.23 -5.86 -18.49
C GLU A 59 14.89 -4.57 -17.99
N ASP A 60 14.10 -3.71 -17.34
CA ASP A 60 14.52 -2.48 -16.70
C ASP A 60 14.66 -2.61 -15.18
N GLY A 61 15.81 -2.21 -14.66
CA GLY A 61 16.12 -2.19 -13.24
C GLY A 61 15.49 -1.00 -12.50
N ASP A 62 15.13 0.07 -13.21
CA ASP A 62 14.53 1.27 -12.61
C ASP A 62 13.09 1.00 -12.14
N CYS A 63 12.49 -0.08 -12.65
CA CYS A 63 11.17 -0.58 -12.27
C CYS A 63 11.19 -1.83 -11.39
N GLU A 64 12.32 -2.19 -10.77
CA GLU A 64 12.42 -3.38 -9.93
C GLU A 64 11.52 -3.30 -8.68
N PRO A 65 10.56 -4.23 -8.50
CA PRO A 65 9.71 -4.26 -7.31
C PRO A 65 10.49 -4.54 -6.02
N VAL A 66 10.15 -3.80 -4.96
CA VAL A 66 10.64 -4.00 -3.60
C VAL A 66 9.55 -4.63 -2.74
N SER A 67 9.84 -5.81 -2.21
CA SER A 67 8.99 -6.47 -1.20
C SER A 67 9.37 -6.08 0.23
N ARG A 68 8.35 -5.80 1.04
CA ARG A 68 8.44 -5.53 2.47
C ARG A 68 7.47 -6.41 3.24
N ARG A 69 7.94 -6.90 4.38
CA ARG A 69 7.12 -7.57 5.39
C ARG A 69 7.30 -6.83 6.71
N LEU A 70 6.24 -6.22 7.20
CA LEU A 70 6.25 -5.43 8.42
C LEU A 70 5.42 -6.13 9.47
N THR A 71 5.96 -6.23 10.68
CA THR A 71 5.27 -6.82 11.83
C THR A 71 4.78 -5.73 12.78
N ILE A 72 3.77 -6.04 13.58
CA ILE A 72 3.47 -5.28 14.79
C ILE A 72 4.69 -5.29 15.72
N ARG A 73 5.03 -4.15 16.33
CA ARG A 73 6.26 -3.98 17.14
C ARG A 73 6.01 -3.62 18.59
N ALA A 74 4.79 -3.24 18.95
CA ALA A 74 4.42 -2.85 20.30
C ALA A 74 2.96 -3.16 20.60
N GLU A 75 2.62 -3.25 21.88
CA GLU A 75 1.24 -3.38 22.37
C GLU A 75 0.32 -2.20 22.00
N SER A 76 0.91 -1.06 21.63
CA SER A 76 0.19 0.12 21.14
C SER A 76 -0.02 0.12 19.63
N ASP A 77 0.34 -0.96 18.95
CA ASP A 77 0.24 -1.08 17.49
C ASP A 77 -0.88 -2.04 17.07
N ASP A 78 -1.48 -2.81 17.98
CA ASP A 78 -2.69 -3.60 17.71
C ASP A 78 -3.69 -3.54 18.87
N VAL A 79 -4.85 -2.95 18.61
CA VAL A 79 -5.78 -2.60 19.69
C VAL A 79 -7.23 -2.87 19.29
N GLU A 80 -8.05 -3.10 20.31
CA GLU A 80 -9.51 -3.18 20.18
C GLU A 80 -10.13 -1.95 20.84
N GLU A 81 -11.12 -1.35 20.22
CA GLU A 81 -11.92 -0.29 20.82
C GLU A 81 -13.37 -0.70 20.93
N ARG A 82 -13.93 -0.66 22.15
CA ARG A 82 -15.34 -0.95 22.39
C ARG A 82 -16.25 0.16 21.85
N LEU A 83 -16.99 -0.16 20.79
CA LEU A 83 -17.99 0.72 20.21
C LEU A 83 -19.27 0.70 21.05
N GLY A 84 -19.98 1.83 21.09
CA GLY A 84 -21.26 1.97 21.83
C GLY A 84 -21.15 1.96 23.36
N SER A 85 -19.99 1.63 23.93
CA SER A 85 -19.75 1.54 25.39
C SER A 85 -18.65 2.51 25.86
N GLY A 86 -18.75 3.77 25.43
CA GLY A 86 -17.82 4.83 25.85
C GLY A 86 -16.45 4.81 25.18
N GLY A 87 -16.21 3.97 24.18
CA GLY A 87 -15.02 4.03 23.32
C GLY A 87 -13.73 3.55 23.99
N ALA A 88 -13.81 2.68 24.99
CA ALA A 88 -12.63 2.21 25.72
C ALA A 88 -11.67 1.42 24.81
N VAL A 89 -10.39 1.81 24.79
CA VAL A 89 -9.34 1.16 23.99
C VAL A 89 -8.54 0.15 24.82
N LEU A 90 -8.38 -1.05 24.29
CA LEU A 90 -7.74 -2.21 24.90
C LEU A 90 -6.33 -2.42 24.34
N LEU A 91 -5.36 -1.66 24.86
CA LEU A 91 -3.93 -1.78 24.47
C LEU A 91 -3.24 -3.09 24.87
N LYS A 92 -3.94 -3.95 25.62
CA LYS A 92 -3.29 -5.07 26.31
C LYS A 92 -4.14 -6.33 26.25
N SER A 93 -4.94 -6.50 25.19
CA SER A 93 -5.57 -7.81 24.96
C SER A 93 -4.51 -8.83 24.56
N ALA A 94 -4.71 -10.10 24.94
CA ALA A 94 -3.86 -11.20 24.46
C ALA A 94 -4.25 -11.64 23.05
N ASP A 95 -5.53 -11.44 22.70
CA ASP A 95 -6.15 -11.84 21.45
C ASP A 95 -6.72 -10.59 20.77
N LEU A 96 -6.84 -10.63 19.45
CA LEU A 96 -7.43 -9.58 18.63
C LEU A 96 -8.76 -10.08 18.06
N HIS A 97 -9.85 -9.65 18.68
CA HIS A 97 -11.21 -9.94 18.24
C HIS A 97 -11.57 -8.99 17.11
N LEU A 98 -11.48 -9.48 15.88
CA LEU A 98 -11.95 -8.75 14.71
C LEU A 98 -13.45 -8.55 14.84
N VAL A 99 -13.82 -7.31 15.15
CA VAL A 99 -15.17 -6.72 15.07
C VAL A 99 -16.14 -7.07 16.21
N GLU A 100 -16.20 -8.29 16.73
CA GLU A 100 -17.08 -8.62 17.85
C GLU A 100 -16.35 -9.47 18.90
N ASP A 101 -16.58 -9.17 20.19
CA ASP A 101 -16.32 -10.09 21.32
C ASP A 101 -17.67 -10.58 21.90
N ASP A 102 -17.64 -11.50 22.88
CA ASP A 102 -18.85 -12.07 23.51
C ASP A 102 -19.82 -11.03 24.11
N VAL A 103 -19.41 -9.76 24.22
CA VAL A 103 -20.10 -8.71 24.98
C VAL A 103 -20.20 -7.37 24.22
N SER A 104 -19.42 -7.16 23.16
CA SER A 104 -19.16 -5.83 22.58
C SER A 104 -18.91 -5.88 21.07
N LEU A 105 -19.40 -4.87 20.36
CA LEU A 105 -18.90 -4.52 19.04
C LEU A 105 -17.57 -3.75 19.19
N LEU A 106 -16.60 -4.08 18.36
CA LEU A 106 -15.23 -3.59 18.41
C LEU A 106 -14.85 -2.94 17.07
N ALA A 107 -14.06 -1.87 17.14
CA ALA A 107 -13.18 -1.50 16.05
C ALA A 107 -11.78 -2.04 16.38
N VAL A 108 -11.21 -2.82 15.46
CA VAL A 108 -9.83 -3.29 15.58
C VAL A 108 -8.93 -2.38 14.79
N ALA A 109 -7.79 -2.00 15.37
CA ALA A 109 -6.82 -1.19 14.67
C ALA A 109 -5.42 -1.82 14.71
N LEU A 110 -4.72 -1.73 13.59
CA LEU A 110 -3.39 -2.29 13.38
C LEU A 110 -2.48 -1.19 12.85
N ARG A 111 -1.27 -1.06 13.40
CA ARG A 111 -0.28 -0.06 13.02
C ARG A 111 1.04 -0.73 12.70
N PHE A 112 1.57 -0.41 11.53
CA PHE A 112 2.87 -0.89 11.05
C PHE A 112 3.80 0.32 10.90
N GLY A 113 4.82 0.41 11.76
CA GLY A 113 5.82 1.49 11.72
C GLY A 113 7.09 1.10 10.97
N GLY A 114 7.86 2.10 10.53
CA GLY A 114 9.10 1.91 9.77
C GLY A 114 8.80 1.40 8.35
N VAL A 115 7.80 2.00 7.71
CA VAL A 115 7.39 1.70 6.34
C VAL A 115 8.32 2.47 5.41
N ASP A 116 9.38 1.80 4.94
CA ASP A 116 10.41 2.41 4.10
C ASP A 116 9.98 2.56 2.63
N VAL A 117 8.81 3.13 2.41
CA VAL A 117 8.25 3.45 1.08
C VAL A 117 8.52 4.93 0.79
N PRO A 118 9.41 5.26 -0.18
CA PRO A 118 9.62 6.64 -0.61
C PRO A 118 8.32 7.31 -1.09
N PRO A 119 8.14 8.62 -0.89
CA PRO A 119 7.07 9.38 -1.55
C PRO A 119 7.17 9.25 -3.07
N GLY A 120 6.03 9.08 -3.74
CA GLY A 120 5.97 8.88 -5.20
C GLY A 120 6.14 7.43 -5.65
N SER A 121 6.27 6.48 -4.71
CA SER A 121 6.25 5.05 -5.03
C SER A 121 4.88 4.58 -5.53
N THR A 122 4.88 3.64 -6.46
CA THR A 122 3.67 2.91 -6.88
C THR A 122 3.52 1.63 -6.07
N ILE A 123 2.43 1.49 -5.32
CA ILE A 123 2.11 0.26 -4.59
C ILE A 123 1.54 -0.77 -5.58
N LEU A 124 2.13 -1.96 -5.59
CA LEU A 124 1.73 -3.07 -6.46
C LEU A 124 0.78 -4.04 -5.77
N SER A 125 1.05 -4.32 -4.49
CA SER A 125 0.23 -5.23 -3.70
C SER A 125 0.33 -4.84 -2.23
N ALA A 126 -0.78 -4.97 -1.49
CA ALA A 126 -0.75 -4.85 -0.03
C ALA A 126 -1.76 -5.81 0.60
N SER A 127 -1.34 -6.60 1.58
CA SER A 127 -2.27 -7.45 2.35
C SER A 127 -1.81 -7.63 3.78
N ILE A 128 -2.76 -7.78 4.70
CA ILE A 128 -2.46 -8.14 6.08
C ILE A 128 -2.71 -9.63 6.24
N GLN A 129 -1.70 -10.35 6.71
CA GLN A 129 -1.84 -11.74 7.13
C GLN A 129 -1.98 -11.81 8.65
N PHE A 130 -3.05 -12.46 9.09
CA PHE A 130 -3.28 -12.85 10.48
C PHE A 130 -2.88 -14.30 10.73
N VAL A 131 -2.69 -14.62 12.02
CA VAL A 131 -2.64 -16.01 12.52
C VAL A 131 -3.82 -16.19 13.47
N ALA A 132 -4.66 -17.19 13.22
CA ALA A 132 -5.84 -17.46 14.03
C ALA A 132 -5.46 -17.90 15.45
N ASP A 133 -6.16 -17.35 16.44
CA ASP A 133 -6.01 -17.67 17.88
C ASP A 133 -7.29 -18.26 18.47
N GLY A 134 -7.97 -19.06 17.65
CA GLY A 134 -9.20 -19.71 18.05
C GLY A 134 -9.96 -20.31 16.87
N GLU A 135 -10.81 -21.27 17.19
CA GLU A 135 -11.82 -21.78 16.26
C GLU A 135 -12.95 -20.75 16.17
N THR A 136 -13.23 -20.28 14.97
CA THR A 136 -14.34 -19.33 14.74
C THR A 136 -15.25 -19.86 13.65
N SER A 137 -16.54 -19.55 13.76
CA SER A 137 -17.54 -20.07 12.83
C SER A 137 -18.59 -19.00 12.51
N GLY A 138 -19.50 -19.32 11.60
CA GLY A 138 -20.54 -18.39 11.17
C GLY A 138 -20.05 -17.32 10.18
N PRO A 139 -21.01 -16.56 9.60
CA PRO A 139 -20.70 -15.49 8.66
C PRO A 139 -19.98 -14.34 9.36
N ALA A 140 -19.05 -13.72 8.65
CA ALA A 140 -18.38 -12.48 9.05
C ALA A 140 -18.29 -11.56 7.83
N GLN A 141 -18.47 -10.26 8.05
CA GLN A 141 -18.35 -9.25 7.02
C GLN A 141 -17.63 -8.04 7.61
N PHE A 142 -16.42 -7.80 7.14
CA PHE A 142 -15.56 -6.73 7.59
C PHE A 142 -15.43 -5.65 6.52
N LEU A 143 -15.15 -4.44 6.99
CA LEU A 143 -14.73 -3.29 6.23
C LEU A 143 -13.37 -2.84 6.75
N ILE A 144 -12.41 -2.74 5.84
CA ILE A 144 -11.04 -2.31 6.12
C ILE A 144 -10.85 -0.92 5.52
N GLU A 145 -10.40 0.00 6.36
CA GLU A 145 -10.03 1.38 6.00
C GLU A 145 -8.64 1.68 6.55
N GLY A 146 -7.93 2.63 5.95
CA GLY A 146 -6.69 3.17 6.48
C GLY A 146 -6.95 4.37 7.39
N GLU A 147 -5.98 4.72 8.23
CA GLU A 147 -5.91 6.05 8.82
C GLU A 147 -5.35 7.04 7.80
N ALA A 148 -6.11 8.10 7.51
CA ALA A 148 -5.71 9.16 6.59
C ALA A 148 -4.74 10.16 7.27
N SER A 149 -3.52 9.69 7.57
CA SER A 149 -2.46 10.47 8.22
C SER A 149 -1.10 10.26 7.54
N ASP A 150 -0.23 11.25 7.61
CA ASP A 150 1.12 11.19 7.03
C ASP A 150 2.08 10.26 7.82
N ASP A 151 1.83 10.10 9.11
CA ASP A 151 2.52 9.17 10.00
C ASP A 151 1.58 8.80 11.16
N ALA A 152 1.03 7.59 11.14
CA ALA A 152 0.08 7.16 12.15
C ALA A 152 0.75 7.13 13.53
N ALA A 153 0.15 7.80 14.52
CA ALA A 153 0.65 7.76 15.89
C ALA A 153 0.30 6.42 16.58
N PRO A 154 1.12 5.93 17.54
CA PRO A 154 0.74 4.78 18.35
C PRO A 154 -0.62 4.95 19.01
N PHE A 155 -1.37 3.86 19.17
CA PHE A 155 -2.66 3.91 19.86
C PHE A 155 -2.48 4.18 21.35
N THR A 156 -3.44 4.90 21.93
CA THR A 156 -3.46 5.24 23.35
C THR A 156 -4.75 4.76 24.01
N LYS A 157 -4.79 4.76 25.35
CA LYS A 157 -6.01 4.41 26.11
C LYS A 157 -7.11 5.47 26.06
N LEU A 158 -6.87 6.59 25.36
CA LEU A 158 -7.89 7.64 25.24
C LEU A 158 -9.13 7.03 24.58
N ALA A 159 -10.29 7.29 25.17
CA ALA A 159 -11.54 6.81 24.61
C ALA A 159 -11.77 7.41 23.21
N GLY A 160 -12.17 6.58 22.24
CA GLY A 160 -12.34 7.02 20.86
C GLY A 160 -11.03 7.12 20.07
N ASN A 161 -9.88 6.68 20.60
CA ASN A 161 -8.60 6.83 19.90
C ASN A 161 -8.53 6.04 18.59
N VAL A 162 -9.39 5.04 18.37
CA VAL A 162 -9.49 4.34 17.09
C VAL A 162 -10.56 4.98 16.22
N SER A 163 -11.80 5.08 16.70
CA SER A 163 -12.97 5.56 15.94
C SER A 163 -12.91 7.03 15.56
N ALA A 164 -12.19 7.87 16.31
CA ALA A 164 -12.05 9.29 15.99
C ALA A 164 -10.98 9.58 14.93
N ARG A 165 -10.15 8.60 14.54
CA ARG A 165 -9.12 8.80 13.52
C ARG A 165 -9.77 8.97 12.15
N ALA A 166 -9.31 9.97 11.39
CA ALA A 166 -9.76 10.18 10.02
C ALA A 166 -9.45 8.94 9.17
N ARG A 167 -10.40 8.54 8.33
CA ARG A 167 -10.29 7.37 7.46
C ARG A 167 -9.89 7.76 6.05
N THR A 168 -9.25 6.83 5.36
CA THR A 168 -9.10 6.89 3.91
C THR A 168 -10.46 6.89 3.21
N VAL A 169 -10.51 7.40 1.99
CA VAL A 169 -11.68 7.26 1.11
C VAL A 169 -11.74 5.84 0.55
N ALA A 170 -10.59 5.30 0.15
CA ALA A 170 -10.43 3.91 -0.22
C ALA A 170 -10.76 3.00 0.95
N LYS A 171 -11.49 1.92 0.66
CA LYS A 171 -11.93 0.92 1.62
C LYS A 171 -12.16 -0.42 0.94
N VAL A 172 -11.99 -1.50 1.69
CA VAL A 172 -12.05 -2.87 1.17
C VAL A 172 -13.00 -3.70 2.04
N SER A 173 -13.98 -4.33 1.40
CA SER A 173 -14.85 -5.30 2.07
C SER A 173 -14.19 -6.67 2.09
N TRP A 174 -14.24 -7.35 3.24
CA TRP A 174 -13.67 -8.68 3.43
C TRP A 174 -14.67 -9.60 4.13
N ALA A 175 -15.00 -10.73 3.51
CA ALA A 175 -15.86 -11.75 4.09
C ALA A 175 -15.05 -13.03 4.34
N PRO A 176 -14.22 -13.09 5.40
CA PRO A 176 -13.42 -14.29 5.65
C PRO A 176 -14.34 -15.47 5.99
N PRO A 177 -14.04 -16.69 5.49
CA PRO A 177 -14.72 -17.88 5.98
C PRO A 177 -14.30 -18.18 7.43
N ALA A 178 -14.86 -19.23 8.02
CA ALA A 178 -14.46 -19.71 9.35
C ALA A 178 -12.94 -19.92 9.43
N TRP A 179 -12.34 -19.60 10.58
CA TRP A 179 -10.91 -19.85 10.85
C TRP A 179 -10.74 -21.03 11.78
N THR A 180 -9.68 -21.81 11.51
CA THR A 180 -9.21 -22.89 12.37
C THR A 180 -8.06 -22.37 13.22
N ASN A 181 -7.97 -22.81 14.48
CA ASN A 181 -6.96 -22.30 15.40
C ASN A 181 -5.53 -22.58 14.90
N GLY A 182 -4.68 -21.56 14.93
CA GLY A 182 -3.27 -21.62 14.52
C GLY A 182 -3.04 -21.55 13.01
N GLU A 183 -4.08 -21.46 12.18
CA GLU A 183 -3.92 -21.27 10.73
C GLU A 183 -3.51 -19.83 10.38
N ALA A 184 -2.81 -19.70 9.26
CA ALA A 184 -2.33 -18.43 8.71
C ALA A 184 -2.30 -18.53 7.18
N GLY A 185 -3.41 -19.00 6.60
CA GLY A 185 -3.58 -19.26 5.18
C GLY A 185 -4.33 -18.14 4.46
N PRO A 186 -4.82 -18.42 3.24
CA PRO A 186 -5.66 -17.49 2.48
C PRO A 186 -6.91 -17.01 3.23
N PRO A 187 -7.62 -17.84 4.04
CA PRO A 187 -8.74 -17.36 4.84
C PRO A 187 -8.42 -16.27 5.87
N GLU A 188 -7.21 -16.29 6.44
CA GLU A 188 -6.71 -15.34 7.44
C GLU A 188 -5.96 -14.15 6.80
N ARG A 189 -6.07 -13.99 5.48
CA ARG A 189 -5.44 -12.90 4.73
C ARG A 189 -6.50 -11.95 4.20
N THR A 190 -6.25 -10.65 4.34
CA THR A 190 -7.13 -9.64 3.76
C THR A 190 -7.12 -9.72 2.23
N PRO A 191 -8.17 -9.24 1.55
CA PRO A 191 -8.07 -8.90 0.14
C PRO A 191 -7.00 -7.81 -0.07
N ASP A 192 -6.73 -7.51 -1.34
CA ASP A 192 -5.76 -6.48 -1.69
C ASP A 192 -6.14 -5.09 -1.14
N LEU A 193 -5.20 -4.46 -0.47
CA LEU A 193 -5.31 -3.17 0.21
C LEU A 193 -4.53 -2.08 -0.54
N THR A 194 -4.05 -2.35 -1.76
CA THR A 194 -3.22 -1.42 -2.56
C THR A 194 -3.79 -0.02 -2.61
N ALA A 195 -5.08 0.13 -2.91
CA ALA A 195 -5.72 1.46 -2.99
C ALA A 195 -5.70 2.23 -1.65
N ILE A 196 -5.83 1.53 -0.52
CA ILE A 196 -5.75 2.14 0.82
C ILE A 196 -4.33 2.63 1.09
N VAL A 197 -3.34 1.78 0.82
CA VAL A 197 -1.93 2.13 1.06
C VAL A 197 -1.49 3.25 0.12
N GLN A 198 -1.83 3.17 -1.17
CA GLN A 198 -1.53 4.21 -2.16
C GLN A 198 -2.07 5.57 -1.71
N GLU A 199 -3.34 5.62 -1.26
CA GLU A 199 -3.93 6.88 -0.77
C GLU A 199 -3.13 7.50 0.38
N ILE A 200 -2.55 6.68 1.27
CA ILE A 200 -1.77 7.18 2.42
C ILE A 200 -0.36 7.62 1.99
N VAL A 201 0.32 6.85 1.14
CA VAL A 201 1.69 7.18 0.72
C VAL A 201 1.74 8.33 -0.29
N ASP A 202 0.63 8.61 -0.98
CA ASP A 202 0.46 9.78 -1.87
C ASP A 202 0.24 11.09 -1.11
N ARG A 203 0.04 11.03 0.21
CA ARG A 203 -0.18 12.23 1.00
C ARG A 203 1.06 13.12 0.96
N PRO A 204 0.90 14.45 0.83
CA PRO A 204 2.02 15.36 0.62
C PRO A 204 3.01 15.42 1.81
N GLY A 205 2.59 15.00 3.00
CA GLY A 205 3.45 14.93 4.18
C GLY A 205 4.05 13.55 4.44
N TRP A 206 3.70 12.51 3.65
CA TRP A 206 4.26 11.17 3.78
C TRP A 206 5.78 11.19 3.64
N ARG A 207 6.46 10.35 4.43
CA ARG A 207 7.91 10.21 4.42
C ARG A 207 8.27 8.74 4.57
N SER A 208 9.32 8.33 3.88
CA SER A 208 9.90 7.00 4.10
C SER A 208 10.28 6.80 5.57
N GLY A 209 9.96 5.63 6.11
CA GLY A 209 10.10 5.30 7.53
C GLY A 209 8.87 5.67 8.37
N GLY A 210 7.81 6.23 7.76
CA GLY A 210 6.54 6.54 8.40
C GLY A 210 5.75 5.29 8.85
N SER A 211 4.54 5.52 9.32
CA SER A 211 3.68 4.47 9.87
C SER A 211 2.32 4.44 9.20
N LEU A 212 1.89 3.25 8.80
CA LEU A 212 0.54 2.98 8.32
C LEU A 212 -0.31 2.49 9.48
N ALA A 213 -1.58 2.89 9.52
CA ALA A 213 -2.56 2.26 10.39
C ALA A 213 -3.81 1.88 9.60
N PHE A 214 -4.41 0.75 9.97
CA PHE A 214 -5.61 0.18 9.39
C PHE A 214 -6.64 -0.03 10.47
N VAL A 215 -7.91 0.09 10.12
CA VAL A 215 -9.03 -0.22 11.00
C VAL A 215 -9.97 -1.19 10.34
N VAL A 216 -10.32 -2.22 11.09
CA VAL A 216 -11.29 -3.26 10.75
C VAL A 216 -12.54 -3.03 11.60
N SER A 217 -13.67 -2.92 10.92
CA SER A 217 -15.02 -2.81 11.51
C SER A 217 -15.98 -3.70 10.73
N GLY A 218 -17.22 -3.90 11.18
CA GLY A 218 -18.21 -4.67 10.43
C GLY A 218 -19.15 -5.46 11.34
N ASP A 219 -19.46 -6.70 10.93
CA ASP A 219 -20.30 -7.65 11.68
C ASP A 219 -19.69 -9.07 11.71
N GLY A 220 -20.05 -9.85 12.74
CA GLY A 220 -19.48 -11.17 13.03
C GLY A 220 -18.06 -11.08 13.62
N TYR A 221 -17.40 -12.21 13.81
CA TYR A 221 -16.08 -12.22 14.45
C TYR A 221 -15.07 -13.22 13.89
N ARG A 222 -13.80 -12.85 13.99
CA ARG A 222 -12.63 -13.73 13.86
C ARG A 222 -11.64 -13.38 14.97
N THR A 223 -10.90 -14.36 15.49
CA THR A 223 -9.94 -14.11 16.57
C THR A 223 -8.53 -14.38 16.05
N ALA A 224 -7.68 -13.37 16.09
CA ALA A 224 -6.27 -13.47 15.71
C ALA A 224 -5.37 -13.31 16.94
N HIS A 225 -4.13 -13.78 16.86
CA HIS A 225 -3.13 -13.49 17.88
C HIS A 225 -2.81 -11.98 17.91
N ALA A 226 -2.84 -11.38 19.10
CA ALA A 226 -2.32 -10.02 19.30
C ALA A 226 -0.84 -10.05 19.71
N TYR A 227 -0.14 -8.93 19.53
CA TYR A 227 1.27 -8.76 19.87
C TYR A 227 1.56 -9.05 21.32
N ARG A 228 0.70 -8.60 22.25
CA ARG A 228 0.92 -8.87 23.67
C ARG A 228 0.81 -10.36 24.01
N GLY A 229 -0.06 -11.10 23.32
CA GLY A 229 -0.24 -12.53 23.54
C GLY A 229 0.94 -13.32 22.99
N VAL A 230 1.17 -13.23 21.68
CA VAL A 230 2.22 -13.97 20.96
C VAL A 230 2.85 -13.07 19.89
N PRO A 231 3.89 -12.27 20.21
CA PRO A 231 4.48 -11.28 19.30
C PRO A 231 4.85 -11.82 17.92
N GLU A 232 5.36 -13.05 17.86
CA GLU A 232 5.78 -13.71 16.62
C GLU A 232 4.61 -14.18 15.72
N ARG A 233 3.39 -14.17 16.26
CA ARG A 233 2.14 -14.50 15.54
C ARG A 233 1.22 -13.30 15.35
N ALA A 234 1.62 -12.12 15.82
CA ALA A 234 0.90 -10.89 15.53
C ALA A 234 0.77 -10.66 14.02
N ALA A 235 -0.24 -9.87 13.63
CA ALA A 235 -0.48 -9.57 12.24
C ALA A 235 0.77 -9.01 11.54
N ARG A 236 0.91 -9.31 10.25
CA ARG A 236 1.96 -8.74 9.40
C ARG A 236 1.37 -8.11 8.16
N LEU A 237 1.93 -6.98 7.74
CA LEU A 237 1.67 -6.37 6.44
C LEU A 237 2.69 -6.93 5.44
N GLU A 238 2.19 -7.49 4.35
CA GLU A 238 2.95 -7.83 3.15
C GLU A 238 2.68 -6.74 2.11
N LEU A 239 3.74 -6.12 1.60
CA LEU A 239 3.67 -4.92 0.75
C LEU A 239 4.72 -5.01 -0.35
N ASP A 240 4.28 -4.88 -1.60
CA ASP A 240 5.16 -4.75 -2.76
C ASP A 240 4.96 -3.38 -3.39
N TYR A 241 6.05 -2.70 -3.74
CA TYR A 241 5.99 -1.39 -4.39
C TYR A 241 7.17 -1.20 -5.35
N VAL A 242 7.02 -0.29 -6.30
CA VAL A 242 8.13 0.23 -7.10
C VAL A 242 8.47 1.63 -6.59
N PRO A 243 9.72 1.90 -6.21
CA PRO A 243 10.17 3.26 -5.88
C PRO A 243 9.90 4.24 -7.04
N PRO A 244 9.80 5.54 -6.79
CA PRO A 244 9.88 6.49 -7.89
C PRO A 244 11.23 6.32 -8.61
N ALA A 245 11.22 6.31 -9.94
CA ALA A 245 12.46 6.33 -10.70
C ALA A 245 13.26 7.62 -10.39
N LEU A 246 14.59 7.52 -10.43
CA LEU A 246 15.54 8.53 -9.92
C LEU A 246 15.81 9.69 -10.88
#